data_AF-B7FVG6-F1
#
_entry.id   AF-B7FVG6-F1
#
_cell.length_a   1.000
_cell.length_b   1.000
_cell.length_c   1.000
_cell.angle_alpha   90.00
_cell.angle_beta   90.00
_cell.angle_gamma   90.00
#
_symmetry.space_group_name_H-M   'P 1'
#
loop_
_entity.id
_entity.type
_entity.pdbx_description
1 polymer ?
#
loop_
_entity_poly.entity_id
_entity_poly.type
_entity_poly.pdbx_seq_one_letter_code
_entity_poly.pdbx_strand_id
1 'polypeptide(L)'
;MPWQVGGKSKGFLFLLLAVGAPQRSGSVPYMLLSSGGSKCVSVDAPRHTTLRVDYFVPDLMVEDEEELKLETDAVNSVSETEPRTEEGLDSRFNDYQKRRMELLKKARHGRKGHDTNILMYQREEGSTFHRRGKANPTGSGKIRQQIDQRAGSVEFRTGEVDGPVEVCVQSYSASRQLPVRVALNVTSKASEEPPVIPLQYADIAEQLNVHMSKITVDLKRSQEKLKNIMANAGYAREMEVGFHGKSLSLSTAIRYWPMFRMAVLIFAGFLQVRHVVQYMKSRRIY
;
A
#
# COMPACT_ATOMS: atom_id res chain seq x y z
N MET A 1 -10.81 -52.87 -39.99
CA MET A 1 -10.97 -51.67 -40.84
C MET A 1 -10.35 -50.48 -40.12
N PRO A 2 -9.17 -49.98 -40.50
CA PRO A 2 -8.64 -48.73 -39.97
C PRO A 2 -8.88 -47.59 -40.99
N TRP A 3 -9.43 -46.47 -40.51
CA TRP A 3 -9.50 -45.22 -41.25
C TRP A 3 -8.34 -44.33 -40.83
N GLN A 4 -7.46 -44.05 -41.80
CA GLN A 4 -6.49 -42.96 -41.77
C GLN A 4 -7.23 -41.64 -42.03
N VAL A 5 -6.94 -40.60 -41.25
CA VAL A 5 -7.06 -39.22 -41.72
C VAL A 5 -5.81 -38.47 -41.26
N GLY A 6 -4.95 -38.16 -42.24
CA GLY A 6 -3.79 -37.30 -42.08
C GLY A 6 -4.15 -35.84 -42.33
N GLY A 7 -3.67 -34.95 -41.46
CA GLY A 7 -3.71 -33.50 -41.65
C GLY A 7 -2.34 -32.90 -41.32
N LYS A 8 -1.57 -32.57 -42.35
CA LYS A 8 -0.29 -31.85 -42.22
C LYS A 8 -0.58 -30.36 -41.99
N SER A 9 -0.49 -29.91 -40.73
CA SER A 9 -0.43 -28.48 -40.41
C SER A 9 1.03 -28.02 -40.41
N LYS A 10 1.39 -27.13 -41.33
CA LYS A 10 2.68 -26.43 -41.35
C LYS A 10 2.64 -25.33 -40.30
N GLY A 11 3.18 -25.62 -39.11
CA GLY A 11 3.38 -24.62 -38.05
C GLY A 11 4.45 -23.62 -38.45
N PHE A 12 4.03 -22.38 -38.73
CA PHE A 12 4.91 -21.22 -38.88
C PHE A 12 5.36 -20.80 -37.48
N LEU A 13 6.58 -21.16 -37.10
CA LEU A 13 7.18 -20.83 -35.81
C LEU A 13 7.58 -19.35 -35.81
N PHE A 14 6.67 -18.47 -35.38
CA PHE A 14 6.98 -17.06 -35.11
C PHE A 14 7.85 -16.97 -33.85
N LEU A 15 9.14 -16.76 -34.05
CA LEU A 15 10.11 -16.52 -32.99
C LEU A 15 9.90 -15.09 -32.46
N LEU A 16 9.00 -14.91 -31.48
CA LEU A 16 8.85 -13.67 -30.74
C LEU A 16 10.05 -13.49 -29.81
N LEU A 17 10.99 -12.63 -30.23
CA LEU A 17 12.03 -12.07 -29.36
C LEU A 17 11.34 -11.17 -28.31
N ALA A 18 11.00 -11.76 -27.17
CA ALA A 18 10.60 -11.01 -25.98
C ALA A 18 11.83 -10.24 -25.48
N VAL A 19 11.90 -8.95 -25.83
CA VAL A 19 12.83 -8.00 -25.22
C VAL A 19 12.44 -7.88 -23.75
N GLY A 20 13.13 -8.62 -22.90
CA GLY A 20 12.95 -8.57 -21.45
C GLY A 20 13.28 -7.18 -20.94
N ALA A 21 12.26 -6.39 -20.62
CA ALA A 21 12.44 -5.19 -19.83
C ALA A 21 13.13 -5.57 -18.52
N PRO A 22 14.15 -4.83 -18.06
CA PRO A 22 14.85 -5.12 -16.83
C PRO A 22 13.88 -5.03 -15.65
N GLN A 23 13.42 -6.19 -15.16
CA GLN A 23 12.68 -6.28 -13.91
C GLN A 23 13.65 -5.96 -12.78
N ARG A 24 13.70 -4.68 -12.37
CA ARG A 24 14.29 -4.29 -11.10
C ARG A 24 13.43 -4.90 -9.99
N SER A 25 13.79 -6.10 -9.54
CA SER A 25 13.21 -6.78 -8.38
C SER A 25 13.67 -6.12 -7.07
N GLY A 26 13.49 -4.80 -6.97
CA GLY A 26 13.58 -4.07 -5.71
C GLY A 26 12.18 -3.97 -5.14
N SER A 27 11.94 -4.56 -3.96
CA SER A 27 10.70 -4.35 -3.23
C SER A 27 10.62 -2.89 -2.79
N VAL A 28 9.89 -2.06 -3.54
CA VAL A 28 9.64 -0.67 -3.16
C VAL A 28 8.60 -0.67 -2.03
N PRO A 29 8.90 -0.11 -0.85
CA PRO A 29 7.96 -0.10 0.26
C PRO A 29 6.72 0.76 -0.09
N TYR A 30 5.53 0.22 0.17
CA TYR A 30 4.27 0.92 0.00
C TYR A 30 3.73 1.41 1.34
N MET A 31 3.23 2.64 1.34
CA MET A 31 2.46 3.21 2.42
C MET A 31 0.97 3.10 2.11
N LEU A 32 0.18 2.62 3.06
CA LEU A 32 -1.28 2.52 2.96
C LEU A 32 -1.95 3.73 3.62
N LEU A 33 -2.69 4.52 2.85
CA LEU A 33 -3.53 5.63 3.34
C LEU A 33 -4.96 5.09 3.55
N SER A 34 -5.39 4.96 4.81
CA SER A 34 -6.71 4.41 5.18
C SER A 34 -7.74 5.47 5.59
N SER A 35 -7.38 6.75 5.50
CA SER A 35 -8.23 7.90 5.83
C SER A 35 -7.73 9.14 5.09
N GLY A 36 -8.56 10.19 5.03
CA GLY A 36 -8.19 11.52 4.51
C GLY A 36 -7.07 12.26 5.25
N GLY A 37 -6.44 11.63 6.24
CA GLY A 37 -5.29 12.19 6.96
C GLY A 37 -4.01 12.11 6.13
N SER A 38 -3.03 12.95 6.46
CA SER A 38 -1.69 12.84 5.91
C SER A 38 -0.89 11.76 6.65
N LYS A 39 -0.02 11.06 5.93
CA LYS A 39 1.07 10.27 6.51
C LYS A 39 2.40 10.80 6.02
N CYS A 40 3.37 10.93 6.92
CA CYS A 40 4.63 11.60 6.63
C CYS A 40 5.84 10.68 6.87
N VAL A 41 6.87 10.86 6.06
CA VAL A 41 8.21 10.28 6.24
C VAL A 41 9.18 11.42 6.52
N SER A 42 9.96 11.31 7.57
CA SER A 42 11.04 12.27 7.88
C SER A 42 12.35 11.77 7.31
N VAL A 43 13.08 12.63 6.60
CA VAL A 43 14.40 12.33 6.03
C VAL A 43 15.36 13.43 6.44
N ASP A 44 16.44 13.07 7.11
CA ASP A 44 17.50 14.03 7.43
C ASP A 44 18.26 14.40 6.15
N ALA A 45 18.27 15.68 5.83
CA ALA A 45 18.91 16.20 4.63
C ALA A 45 19.87 17.35 4.99
N PRO A 46 21.08 17.36 4.41
CA PRO A 46 22.00 18.48 4.59
C PRO A 46 21.46 19.73 3.88
N ARG A 47 21.95 20.90 4.31
CA ARG A 47 21.72 22.18 3.67
C ARG A 47 22.14 22.17 2.19
N HIS A 48 21.46 22.99 1.39
CA HIS A 48 21.70 23.13 -0.05
C HIS A 48 21.71 21.81 -0.87
N THR A 49 21.03 20.76 -0.39
CA THR A 49 20.84 19.52 -1.15
C THR A 49 19.52 19.52 -1.90
N THR A 50 19.48 18.82 -3.04
CA THR A 50 18.24 18.59 -3.77
C THR A 50 17.76 17.18 -3.49
N LEU A 51 16.62 17.08 -2.80
CA LEU A 51 15.93 15.82 -2.59
C LEU A 51 15.03 15.54 -3.80
N ARG A 52 15.15 14.36 -4.38
CA ARG A 52 14.24 13.85 -5.40
C ARG A 52 13.37 12.76 -4.79
N VAL A 53 12.07 13.00 -4.78
CA VAL A 53 11.06 12.05 -4.33
C VAL A 53 10.38 11.45 -5.55
N ASP A 54 10.75 10.22 -5.86
CA ASP A 54 10.02 9.43 -6.85
C ASP A 54 8.81 8.79 -6.18
N TYR A 55 7.64 8.95 -6.79
CA TYR A 55 6.39 8.41 -6.25
C TYR A 55 5.74 7.45 -7.25
N PHE A 56 5.01 6.47 -6.71
CA PHE A 56 4.20 5.55 -7.48
C PHE A 56 2.89 5.24 -6.77
N VAL A 57 1.76 5.51 -7.42
CA VAL A 57 0.40 5.38 -6.91
C VAL A 57 -0.38 4.43 -7.83
N PRO A 58 -0.36 3.11 -7.57
CA PRO A 58 -1.02 2.14 -8.45
C PRO A 58 -2.54 2.30 -8.49
N ASP A 59 -3.13 2.89 -7.45
CA ASP A 59 -4.57 3.05 -7.31
C ASP A 59 -5.10 4.36 -7.95
N LEU A 60 -4.20 5.16 -8.56
CA LEU A 60 -4.59 6.39 -9.25
C LEU A 60 -5.28 6.04 -10.57
N MET A 61 -6.58 6.32 -10.62
CA MET A 61 -7.37 6.25 -11.84
C MET A 61 -7.07 7.54 -12.63
N VAL A 62 -6.10 7.47 -13.53
CA VAL A 62 -5.91 8.50 -14.55
C VAL A 62 -7.02 8.25 -15.55
N GLU A 63 -7.97 9.16 -15.63
CA GLU A 63 -8.92 9.17 -16.74
C GLU A 63 -8.08 9.45 -17.99
N ASP A 64 -8.01 8.48 -18.90
CA ASP A 64 -7.36 8.71 -20.18
C ASP A 64 -8.15 9.83 -20.86
N GLU A 65 -7.52 10.98 -21.09
CA GLU A 65 -8.18 12.21 -21.59
C GLU A 65 -8.98 12.00 -22.90
N GLU A 66 -8.76 10.87 -23.58
CA GLU A 66 -9.49 10.44 -24.78
C GLU A 66 -10.94 10.02 -24.48
N GLU A 67 -11.23 9.43 -23.32
CA GLU A 67 -12.58 8.94 -23.00
C GLU A 67 -13.54 10.10 -22.66
N LEU A 68 -13.01 11.17 -22.05
CA LEU A 68 -13.80 12.35 -21.67
C LEU A 68 -14.29 13.14 -22.89
N LYS A 69 -13.55 13.11 -24.01
CA LYS A 69 -13.96 13.80 -25.26
C LYS A 69 -15.15 13.12 -25.94
N LEU A 70 -15.23 11.78 -25.86
CA LEU A 70 -16.32 11.01 -26.47
C LEU A 70 -17.67 11.21 -25.74
N GLU A 71 -17.66 11.38 -24.41
CA GLU A 71 -18.91 11.63 -23.66
C GLU A 71 -19.45 13.05 -23.86
N THR A 72 -18.58 14.07 -23.99
CA THR A 72 -19.04 15.45 -24.21
C THR A 72 -19.72 15.66 -25.57
N ASP A 73 -19.33 14.90 -26.59
CA ASP A 73 -19.93 15.00 -27.92
C ASP A 73 -21.29 14.28 -28.00
N ALA A 74 -21.49 13.21 -27.23
CA ALA A 74 -22.76 12.50 -27.18
C ALA A 74 -23.87 13.30 -26.46
N VAL A 75 -23.53 14.02 -25.39
CA VAL A 75 -24.50 14.77 -24.57
C VAL A 75 -25.05 16.01 -25.30
N ASN A 76 -24.29 16.61 -26.22
CA ASN A 76 -24.77 17.74 -27.02
C ASN A 76 -25.70 17.33 -28.19
N SER A 77 -25.91 16.03 -28.43
CA SER A 77 -26.74 15.54 -29.54
C SER A 77 -28.18 15.15 -29.16
N VAL A 78 -28.56 15.23 -27.88
CA VAL A 78 -29.91 14.88 -27.41
C VAL A 78 -30.64 16.15 -26.97
N SER A 79 -31.02 16.99 -27.93
CA SER A 79 -31.99 18.05 -27.72
C SER A 79 -33.22 17.82 -28.60
N GLU A 80 -34.39 17.85 -27.95
CA GLU A 80 -35.70 18.20 -28.52
C GLU A 80 -36.47 17.14 -29.31
N THR A 81 -37.15 16.22 -28.61
CA THR A 81 -38.58 15.94 -28.87
C THR A 81 -39.17 15.02 -27.80
N GLU A 82 -39.83 15.58 -26.77
CA GLU A 82 -40.89 14.85 -26.07
C GLU A 82 -42.08 15.77 -25.76
N PRO A 83 -43.32 15.33 -26.07
CA PRO A 83 -44.53 16.11 -25.85
C PRO A 83 -44.90 16.17 -24.36
N ARG A 84 -45.29 17.38 -23.92
CA ARG A 84 -45.69 17.71 -22.55
C ARG A 84 -47.07 17.13 -22.24
N THR A 85 -47.13 16.11 -21.38
CA THR A 85 -48.35 15.75 -20.65
C THR A 85 -48.37 16.50 -19.31
N GLU A 86 -49.47 17.20 -19.03
CA GLU A 86 -49.68 18.02 -17.83
C GLU A 86 -50.04 17.12 -16.64
N GLU A 87 -49.04 16.61 -15.92
CA GLU A 87 -49.24 16.03 -14.60
C GLU A 87 -48.46 16.81 -13.53
N GLY A 88 -49.20 17.26 -12.52
CA GLY A 88 -48.78 17.59 -11.14
C GLY A 88 -47.52 18.44 -10.95
N LEU A 89 -47.70 19.72 -10.64
CA LEU A 89 -46.62 20.67 -10.31
C LEU A 89 -45.73 20.24 -9.12
N ASP A 90 -46.23 19.38 -8.22
CA ASP A 90 -45.50 18.99 -7.00
C ASP A 90 -44.50 17.82 -7.19
N SER A 91 -44.65 17.00 -8.24
CA SER A 91 -43.70 15.90 -8.53
C SER A 91 -42.43 16.40 -9.23
N ARG A 92 -42.56 17.44 -10.06
CA ARG A 92 -41.46 17.98 -10.88
C ARG A 92 -40.35 18.64 -10.06
N PHE A 93 -40.68 19.27 -8.93
CA PHE A 93 -39.66 19.86 -8.05
C PHE A 93 -38.79 18.78 -7.39
N ASN A 94 -39.41 17.65 -7.02
CA ASN A 94 -38.71 16.53 -6.39
C ASN A 94 -37.79 15.82 -7.40
N ASP A 95 -38.24 15.64 -8.65
CA ASP A 95 -37.41 15.04 -9.70
C ASP A 95 -36.23 15.93 -10.10
N TYR A 96 -36.42 17.25 -10.13
CA TYR A 96 -35.31 18.19 -10.38
C TYR A 96 -34.27 18.16 -9.26
N GLN A 97 -34.71 18.16 -8.00
CA GLN A 97 -33.83 18.01 -6.83
C GLN A 97 -33.11 16.66 -6.84
N LYS A 98 -33.80 15.57 -7.19
CA LYS A 98 -33.22 14.22 -7.30
C LYS A 98 -32.17 14.14 -8.40
N ARG A 99 -32.44 14.66 -9.60
CA ARG A 99 -31.44 14.75 -10.69
C ARG A 99 -30.23 15.58 -10.28
N ARG A 100 -30.43 16.72 -9.61
CA ARG A 100 -29.33 17.55 -9.09
C ARG A 100 -28.48 16.82 -8.06
N MET A 101 -29.10 16.06 -7.16
CA MET A 101 -28.40 15.24 -6.16
C MET A 101 -27.67 14.06 -6.79
N GLU A 102 -28.24 13.42 -7.81
CA GLU A 102 -27.57 12.35 -8.56
C GLU A 102 -26.39 12.87 -9.37
N LEU A 103 -26.49 14.05 -9.98
CA LEU A 103 -25.36 14.70 -10.66
C LEU A 103 -24.26 15.09 -9.68
N LEU A 104 -24.60 15.60 -8.49
CA LEU A 104 -23.60 15.86 -7.44
C LEU A 104 -22.98 14.58 -6.90
N LYS A 105 -23.75 13.50 -6.78
CA LYS A 105 -23.25 12.19 -6.35
C LYS A 105 -22.35 11.59 -7.43
N LYS A 106 -22.72 11.65 -8.71
CA LYS A 106 -21.87 11.28 -9.86
C LYS A 106 -20.64 12.15 -9.94
N ALA A 107 -20.71 13.46 -9.72
CA ALA A 107 -19.53 14.34 -9.67
C ALA A 107 -18.59 13.98 -8.50
N ARG A 108 -19.13 13.56 -7.34
CA ARG A 108 -18.32 13.03 -6.22
C ARG A 108 -17.79 11.62 -6.47
N HIS A 109 -18.43 10.82 -7.32
CA HIS A 109 -18.03 9.43 -7.61
C HIS A 109 -17.21 9.30 -8.89
N GLY A 110 -17.24 10.30 -9.78
CA GLY A 110 -16.48 10.38 -11.03
C GLY A 110 -15.13 11.07 -10.83
N ARG A 111 -15.03 12.07 -9.94
CA ARG A 111 -13.72 12.68 -9.58
C ARG A 111 -12.88 11.81 -8.65
N LYS A 112 -12.79 10.50 -8.91
CA LYS A 112 -12.01 9.55 -8.11
C LYS A 112 -10.50 9.60 -8.38
N GLY A 113 -10.05 10.38 -9.35
CA GLY A 113 -8.67 10.35 -9.84
C GLY A 113 -7.66 11.20 -9.08
N HIS A 114 -8.00 12.40 -8.57
CA HIS A 114 -6.98 13.46 -8.40
C HIS A 114 -6.78 14.01 -6.99
N ASP A 115 -7.21 13.30 -5.95
CA ASP A 115 -7.21 13.86 -4.58
C ASP A 115 -5.91 13.62 -3.80
N THR A 116 -4.90 13.01 -4.42
CA THR A 116 -3.63 12.73 -3.75
C THR A 116 -2.66 13.89 -3.92
N ASN A 117 -2.24 14.45 -2.79
CA ASN A 117 -1.29 15.55 -2.71
C ASN A 117 -0.01 15.07 -2.01
N ILE A 118 1.14 15.45 -2.56
CA ILE A 118 2.43 15.37 -1.89
C ILE A 118 2.75 16.74 -1.34
N LEU A 119 3.08 16.78 -0.06
CA LEU A 119 3.50 17.97 0.65
C LEU A 119 4.92 17.75 1.18
N MET A 120 5.82 18.66 0.83
CA MET A 120 7.19 18.66 1.32
C MET A 120 7.47 19.97 2.05
N TYR A 121 8.07 19.88 3.23
CA TYR A 121 8.61 21.03 3.95
C TYR A 121 9.78 20.61 4.82
N GLN A 122 10.73 21.52 4.97
CA GLN A 122 11.84 21.35 5.90
C GLN A 122 11.42 21.90 7.27
N ARG A 123 11.68 21.12 8.32
CA ARG A 123 11.36 21.54 9.68
C ARG A 123 12.54 22.30 10.27
N GLU A 124 12.30 23.52 10.71
CA GLU A 124 13.29 24.31 11.44
C GLU A 124 13.42 23.77 12.88
N GLU A 125 14.65 23.48 13.31
CA GLU A 125 14.94 23.13 14.69
C GLU A 125 14.50 24.27 15.62
N GLY A 126 13.47 24.03 16.43
CA GLY A 126 12.90 25.02 17.35
C GLY A 126 11.40 25.27 17.18
N SER A 127 10.77 24.82 16.09
CA SER A 127 9.31 24.88 15.98
C SER A 127 8.67 23.81 16.87
N THR A 128 8.17 24.23 18.03
CA THR A 128 7.44 23.36 18.96
C THR A 128 6.11 22.93 18.33
N PHE A 129 5.87 21.61 18.33
CA PHE A 129 4.73 20.99 17.66
C PHE A 129 3.44 21.27 18.45
N HIS A 130 2.69 22.30 18.07
CA HIS A 130 1.33 22.48 18.61
C HIS A 130 0.42 21.41 18.01
N ARG A 131 0.14 20.37 18.81
CA ARG A 131 -0.60 19.12 18.50
C ARG A 131 -2.00 19.28 17.87
N ARG A 132 -2.51 20.51 17.69
CA ARG A 132 -3.80 20.82 17.05
C ARG A 132 -3.85 22.17 16.30
N GLY A 133 -2.75 22.91 16.24
CA GLY A 133 -2.71 24.22 15.56
C GLY A 133 -2.27 24.07 14.12
N LYS A 134 -2.99 24.67 13.18
CA LYS A 134 -2.54 24.85 11.80
C LYS A 134 -1.22 25.63 11.84
N ALA A 135 -0.09 24.92 11.81
CA ALA A 135 1.20 25.56 11.62
C ALA A 135 1.20 26.15 10.20
N ASN A 136 1.27 27.47 10.12
CA ASN A 136 1.67 28.16 8.89
C ASN A 136 3.20 28.18 8.91
N PRO A 137 3.89 27.34 8.11
CA PRO A 137 5.33 27.41 8.00
C PRO A 137 5.68 28.67 7.21
N THR A 138 6.34 29.62 7.86
CA THR A 138 6.87 30.86 7.25
C THR A 138 8.34 30.70 6.81
N GLY A 139 8.91 29.50 6.96
CA GLY A 139 10.27 29.15 6.56
C GLY A 139 10.37 28.62 5.12
N SER A 140 11.59 28.57 4.60
CA SER A 140 11.94 28.19 3.23
C SER A 140 11.17 26.97 2.70
N GLY A 141 10.27 27.25 1.75
CA GLY A 141 9.76 26.31 0.76
C GLY A 141 8.81 25.24 1.30
N LYS A 142 7.53 25.56 1.43
CA LYS A 142 6.48 24.53 1.43
C LYS A 142 6.08 24.25 -0.01
N ILE A 143 6.33 23.04 -0.50
CA ILE A 143 5.88 22.62 -1.84
C ILE A 143 4.70 21.68 -1.68
N ARG A 144 3.57 22.05 -2.27
CA ARG A 144 2.40 21.18 -2.41
C ARG A 144 2.25 20.85 -3.88
N GLN A 145 2.46 19.60 -4.23
CA GLN A 145 2.29 19.08 -5.59
C GLN A 145 1.07 18.15 -5.61
N GLN A 146 0.13 18.44 -6.50
CA GLN A 146 -0.96 17.51 -6.82
C GLN A 146 -0.41 16.41 -7.74
N ILE A 147 -0.78 15.16 -7.46
CA ILE A 147 -0.36 14.01 -8.26
C ILE A 147 -1.41 13.75 -9.34
N ASP A 148 -1.04 14.03 -10.59
CA ASP A 148 -1.92 13.79 -11.74
C ASP A 148 -1.54 12.52 -12.52
N GLN A 149 -0.36 11.97 -12.26
CA GLN A 149 0.17 10.79 -12.94
C GLN A 149 0.39 9.63 -11.97
N ARG A 150 0.25 8.38 -12.43
CA ARG A 150 0.49 7.18 -11.60
C ARG A 150 1.91 7.10 -11.06
N ALA A 151 2.89 7.58 -11.82
CA ALA A 151 4.29 7.60 -11.44
C ALA A 151 4.89 8.95 -11.81
N GLY A 152 5.79 9.46 -10.99
CA GLY A 152 6.48 10.71 -11.28
C GLY A 152 7.54 11.01 -10.24
N SER A 153 8.14 12.19 -10.35
CA SER A 153 9.16 12.65 -9.41
C SER A 153 8.98 14.11 -9.06
N VAL A 154 9.16 14.45 -7.80
CA VAL A 154 9.17 15.84 -7.30
C VAL A 154 10.54 16.16 -6.75
N GLU A 155 11.11 17.30 -7.14
CA GLU A 155 12.39 17.78 -6.64
C GLU A 155 12.16 18.90 -5.61
N PHE A 156 12.90 18.84 -4.50
CA PHE A 156 12.82 19.77 -3.39
C PHE A 156 14.21 20.21 -3.00
N ARG A 157 14.47 21.52 -3.03
CA ARG A 157 15.74 22.11 -2.59
C ARG A 157 15.64 22.45 -1.11
N THR A 158 16.54 21.91 -0.30
CA THR A 158 16.65 22.25 1.12
C THR A 158 17.18 23.67 1.30
N GLY A 159 16.81 24.32 2.40
CA GLY A 159 17.28 25.65 2.77
C GLY A 159 18.75 25.69 3.26
N GLU A 160 19.10 26.81 3.89
CA GLU A 160 20.44 27.08 4.45
C GLU A 160 20.72 26.30 5.74
N VAL A 161 19.68 25.84 6.42
CA VAL A 161 19.76 25.14 7.71
C VAL A 161 19.73 23.63 7.46
N ASP A 162 20.58 22.90 8.16
CA ASP A 162 20.54 21.43 8.20
C ASP A 162 19.31 20.98 9.00
N GLY A 163 18.57 19.97 8.55
CA GLY A 163 17.42 19.49 9.32
C GLY A 163 16.54 18.46 8.62
N PRO A 164 15.59 17.87 9.37
CA PRO A 164 14.68 16.88 8.82
C PRO A 164 13.70 17.52 7.84
N VAL A 165 13.60 16.91 6.66
CA VAL A 165 12.56 17.21 5.66
C VAL A 165 11.42 16.20 5.83
N GLU A 166 10.21 16.71 6.07
CA GLU A 166 9.01 15.89 6.18
C GLU A 166 8.31 15.82 4.81
N VAL A 167 8.20 14.60 4.28
CA VAL A 167 7.48 14.28 3.05
C VAL A 167 6.14 13.65 3.44
N CYS A 168 5.07 14.43 3.34
CA CYS A 168 3.72 14.03 3.70
C CYS A 168 2.90 13.72 2.44
N VAL A 169 2.19 12.59 2.45
CA VAL A 169 1.20 12.27 1.42
C VAL A 169 -0.18 12.29 2.04
N GLN A 170 -1.11 12.96 1.38
CA GLN A 170 -2.51 13.04 1.78
C GLN A 170 -3.40 12.70 0.59
N SER A 171 -4.36 11.80 0.80
CA SER A 171 -5.38 11.47 -0.19
C SER A 171 -6.75 11.68 0.43
N TYR A 172 -7.54 12.65 -0.06
CA TYR A 172 -8.87 12.92 0.51
C TYR A 172 -9.90 11.84 0.18
N SER A 173 -9.66 11.05 -0.88
CA SER A 173 -10.50 9.93 -1.28
C SER A 173 -10.22 8.64 -0.49
N ALA A 174 -9.12 8.57 0.25
CA ALA A 174 -8.73 7.39 1.03
C ALA A 174 -9.71 7.11 2.18
N SER A 175 -10.13 5.84 2.31
CA SER A 175 -11.02 5.37 3.38
C SER A 175 -10.59 3.99 3.89
N ARG A 176 -11.20 3.52 4.99
CA ARG A 176 -10.89 2.18 5.54
C ARG A 176 -11.31 1.04 4.60
N GLN A 177 -12.34 1.27 3.77
CA GLN A 177 -12.84 0.29 2.81
C GLN A 177 -12.06 0.34 1.50
N LEU A 178 -11.56 1.52 1.11
CA LEU A 178 -10.78 1.76 -0.09
C LEU A 178 -9.49 2.51 0.30
N PRO A 179 -8.48 1.79 0.84
CA PRO A 179 -7.21 2.39 1.17
C PRO A 179 -6.41 2.67 -0.12
N VAL A 180 -5.70 3.79 -0.16
CA VAL A 180 -4.84 4.17 -1.29
C VAL A 180 -3.40 3.75 -0.98
N ARG A 181 -2.75 3.05 -1.90
CA ARG A 181 -1.34 2.67 -1.80
C ARG A 181 -0.46 3.71 -2.47
N VAL A 182 0.59 4.13 -1.79
CA VAL A 182 1.58 5.06 -2.31
C VAL A 182 2.97 4.54 -1.99
N ALA A 183 3.77 4.29 -3.01
CA ALA A 183 5.20 4.03 -2.88
C ALA A 183 5.96 5.35 -3.00
N LEU A 184 6.94 5.54 -2.10
CA LEU A 184 7.82 6.70 -2.10
C LEU A 184 9.26 6.21 -2.09
N ASN A 185 10.09 6.81 -2.94
CA ASN A 185 11.54 6.62 -2.93
C ASN A 185 12.21 7.98 -2.86
N VAL A 186 12.87 8.26 -1.74
CA VAL A 186 13.57 9.53 -1.52
C VAL A 186 15.05 9.32 -1.80
N THR A 187 15.58 10.05 -2.77
CA THR A 187 16.99 10.05 -3.13
C THR A 187 17.56 11.45 -2.93
N SER A 188 18.71 11.57 -2.29
CA SER A 188 19.45 12.84 -2.28
C SER A 188 20.33 12.89 -3.52
N LYS A 189 20.11 13.89 -4.36
CA LYS A 189 21.11 14.30 -5.34
C LYS A 189 22.02 15.27 -4.60
N ALA A 190 23.21 14.81 -4.24
CA ALA A 190 24.27 15.75 -3.87
C ALA A 190 24.42 16.71 -5.05
N SER A 191 24.36 18.01 -4.79
CA SER A 191 24.61 19.02 -5.82
C SER A 191 25.96 18.67 -6.45
N GLU A 192 25.95 18.29 -7.73
CA GLU A 192 27.12 17.90 -8.53
C GLU A 192 28.00 19.13 -8.84
N GLU A 193 28.18 20.02 -7.87
CA GLU A 193 29.23 21.01 -7.94
C GLU A 193 30.52 20.31 -7.48
N PRO A 194 31.44 19.97 -8.41
CA PRO A 194 32.67 19.31 -8.03
C PRO A 194 33.41 20.22 -7.06
N PRO A 195 33.81 19.74 -5.87
CA PRO A 195 34.67 20.52 -5.00
C PRO A 195 35.93 20.85 -5.81
N VAL A 196 36.24 22.13 -5.94
CA VAL A 196 37.51 22.59 -6.54
C VAL A 196 38.61 22.23 -5.55
N ILE A 197 39.09 20.99 -5.63
CA ILE A 197 40.23 20.52 -4.83
C ILE A 197 41.49 21.12 -5.49
N PRO A 198 42.33 21.88 -4.77
CA PRO A 198 43.59 22.36 -5.31
C PRO A 198 44.47 21.18 -5.72
N LEU A 199 45.09 21.30 -6.90
CA LEU A 199 45.82 20.27 -7.68
C LEU A 199 46.97 19.53 -6.95
N GLN A 200 47.23 19.84 -5.69
CA GLN A 200 48.40 19.38 -4.93
C GLN A 200 48.16 18.10 -4.10
N TYR A 201 46.92 17.56 -4.09
CA TYR A 201 46.55 16.39 -3.30
C TYR A 201 46.14 15.16 -4.12
N ALA A 202 46.34 15.17 -5.44
CA ALA A 202 45.91 14.06 -6.34
C ALA A 202 46.54 12.71 -5.96
N ASP A 203 47.84 12.68 -5.64
CA ASP A 203 48.55 11.44 -5.28
C ASP A 203 48.14 10.88 -3.90
N ILE A 204 47.81 11.76 -2.95
CA ILE A 204 47.34 11.35 -1.61
C ILE A 204 45.89 10.85 -1.71
N ALA A 205 45.07 11.47 -2.55
CA ALA A 205 43.71 11.03 -2.79
C ALA A 205 43.65 9.65 -3.47
N GLU A 206 44.59 9.34 -4.37
CA GLU A 206 44.64 8.03 -5.04
C GLU A 206 44.97 6.89 -4.06
N GLN A 207 46.00 7.05 -3.22
CA GLN A 207 46.31 6.04 -2.19
C GLN A 207 45.21 5.90 -1.15
N LEU A 208 44.56 7.01 -0.77
CA LEU A 208 43.45 6.99 0.16
C LEU A 208 42.20 6.34 -0.45
N ASN A 209 41.94 6.54 -1.75
CA ASN A 209 40.85 5.90 -2.47
C ASN A 209 41.04 4.38 -2.57
N VAL A 210 42.28 3.91 -2.76
CA VAL A 210 42.59 2.47 -2.76
C VAL A 210 42.30 1.85 -1.38
N HIS A 211 42.74 2.51 -0.29
CA HIS A 211 42.48 2.02 1.07
C HIS A 211 41.00 2.13 1.47
N MET A 212 40.32 3.19 1.05
CA MET A 212 38.88 3.37 1.27
C MET A 212 38.05 2.37 0.45
N SER A 213 38.51 1.95 -0.73
CA SER A 213 37.81 0.92 -1.52
C SER A 213 37.72 -0.41 -0.76
N LYS A 214 38.79 -0.80 -0.06
CA LYS A 214 38.80 -2.05 0.71
C LYS A 214 37.86 -1.99 1.91
N ILE A 215 37.88 -0.87 2.64
CA ILE A 215 37.01 -0.65 3.81
C ILE A 215 35.54 -0.56 3.39
N THR A 216 35.23 0.12 2.28
CA THR A 216 33.85 0.24 1.79
C THR A 216 33.28 -1.09 1.32
N VAL A 217 34.10 -1.95 0.71
CA VAL A 217 33.71 -3.32 0.34
C VAL A 217 33.44 -4.15 1.60
N ASP A 218 34.29 -4.08 2.62
CA ASP A 218 34.08 -4.82 3.88
C ASP A 218 32.86 -4.33 4.67
N LEU A 219 32.59 -3.02 4.66
CA LEU A 219 31.38 -2.44 5.26
C LEU A 219 30.12 -2.91 4.52
N LYS A 220 30.11 -2.87 3.18
CA LYS A 220 28.97 -3.38 2.40
C LYS A 220 28.70 -4.86 2.67
N ARG A 221 29.76 -5.67 2.70
CA ARG A 221 29.66 -7.10 3.01
C ARG A 221 29.15 -7.36 4.42
N SER A 222 29.57 -6.56 5.40
CA SER A 222 29.10 -6.65 6.79
C SER A 222 27.64 -6.21 6.92
N GLN A 223 27.25 -5.17 6.19
CA GLN A 223 25.87 -4.69 6.16
C GLN A 223 24.93 -5.71 5.51
N GLU A 224 25.35 -6.41 4.46
CA GLU A 224 24.62 -7.54 3.88
C GLU A 224 24.46 -8.70 4.85
N LYS A 225 25.53 -9.08 5.56
CA LYS A 225 25.46 -10.12 6.61
C LYS A 225 24.48 -9.73 7.71
N LEU A 226 24.51 -8.48 8.17
CA LEU A 226 23.56 -7.98 9.19
C LEU A 226 22.12 -7.99 8.69
N LYS A 227 21.86 -7.58 7.45
CA LYS A 227 20.52 -7.65 6.84
C LYS A 227 19.99 -9.09 6.80
N ASN A 228 20.82 -10.06 6.39
CA ASN A 228 20.42 -11.46 6.37
C ASN A 228 20.17 -12.02 7.77
N ILE A 229 20.99 -11.67 8.76
CA ILE A 229 20.78 -12.09 10.15
C ILE A 229 19.49 -11.48 10.70
N MET A 230 19.23 -10.21 10.43
CA MET A 230 18.03 -9.52 10.91
C MET A 230 16.76 -10.08 10.28
N ALA A 231 16.79 -10.40 8.98
CA ALA A 231 15.69 -11.06 8.28
C ALA A 231 15.42 -12.46 8.87
N ASN A 232 16.45 -13.26 9.12
CA ASN A 232 16.32 -14.58 9.73
C ASN A 232 15.82 -14.51 11.18
N ALA A 233 16.28 -13.54 11.97
CA ALA A 233 15.84 -13.35 13.35
C ALA A 233 14.36 -12.94 13.43
N GLY A 234 13.90 -12.07 12.52
CA GLY A 234 12.49 -11.70 12.42
C GLY A 234 11.59 -12.91 12.11
N TYR A 235 12.00 -13.72 11.14
CA TYR A 235 11.28 -14.93 10.75
C TYR A 235 11.22 -15.97 11.88
N ALA A 236 12.33 -16.21 12.58
CA ALA A 236 12.36 -17.12 13.72
C ALA A 236 11.43 -16.66 14.85
N ARG A 237 11.41 -15.35 15.15
CA ARG A 237 10.55 -14.76 16.19
C ARG A 237 9.07 -14.86 15.83
N GLU A 238 8.70 -14.59 14.58
CA GLU A 238 7.30 -14.70 14.15
C GLU A 238 6.80 -16.14 14.18
N MET A 239 7.65 -17.09 13.76
CA MET A 239 7.37 -18.52 13.91
C MET A 239 7.19 -18.92 15.37
N GLU A 240 8.04 -18.47 16.28
CA GLU A 240 7.96 -18.78 17.72
C GLU A 240 6.68 -18.22 18.36
N VAL A 241 6.32 -16.96 18.06
CA VAL A 241 5.07 -16.35 18.54
C VAL A 241 3.85 -17.10 18.01
N GLY A 242 3.87 -17.47 16.72
CA GLY A 242 2.82 -18.29 16.11
C GLY A 242 2.71 -19.68 16.73
N PHE A 243 3.84 -20.31 17.03
CA PHE A 243 3.90 -21.61 17.68
C PHE A 243 3.37 -21.53 19.12
N HIS A 244 3.71 -20.48 19.87
CA HIS A 244 3.20 -20.28 21.22
C HIS A 244 1.68 -20.14 21.24
N GLY A 245 1.10 -19.36 20.33
CA GLY A 245 -0.36 -19.23 20.22
C GLY A 245 -1.05 -20.57 19.92
N LYS A 246 -0.51 -21.35 18.98
CA LYS A 246 -1.03 -22.69 18.64
C LYS A 246 -0.83 -23.71 19.77
N SER A 247 0.28 -23.62 20.51
CA SER A 247 0.55 -24.52 21.63
C SER A 247 -0.46 -24.33 22.77
N LEU A 248 -0.87 -23.09 23.04
CA LEU A 248 -1.89 -22.77 24.05
C LEU A 248 -3.29 -23.26 23.66
N SER A 249 -3.66 -23.15 22.37
CA SER A 249 -4.96 -23.67 21.92
C SER A 249 -5.01 -25.20 21.90
N LEU A 250 -3.90 -25.85 21.51
CA LEU A 250 -3.76 -27.31 21.58
C LEU A 250 -3.77 -27.83 23.01
N SER A 251 -3.05 -27.19 23.94
CA SER A 251 -3.03 -27.62 25.35
C SER A 251 -4.41 -27.51 25.99
N THR A 252 -5.21 -26.54 25.57
CA THR A 252 -6.57 -26.36 26.05
C THR A 252 -7.49 -27.47 25.54
N ALA A 253 -7.41 -27.83 24.25
CA ALA A 253 -8.22 -28.91 23.66
C ALA A 253 -7.91 -30.28 24.27
N ILE A 254 -6.63 -30.58 24.53
CA ILE A 254 -6.20 -31.85 25.14
C ILE A 254 -6.75 -32.00 26.57
N ARG A 255 -6.97 -30.91 27.30
CA ARG A 255 -7.48 -30.94 28.67
C ARG A 255 -8.94 -31.43 28.76
N TYR A 256 -9.78 -31.11 27.78
CA TYR A 256 -11.21 -31.43 27.81
C TYR A 256 -11.54 -32.83 27.27
N TRP A 257 -10.72 -33.37 26.38
CA TRP A 257 -10.93 -34.69 25.80
C TRP A 257 -11.05 -35.85 26.82
N PRO A 258 -10.16 -36.00 27.82
CA PRO A 258 -10.30 -37.05 28.83
C PRO A 258 -11.50 -36.82 29.75
N MET A 259 -11.85 -35.57 30.07
CA MET A 259 -13.06 -35.28 30.85
C MET A 259 -14.33 -35.74 30.11
N PHE A 260 -14.40 -35.48 28.80
CA PHE A 260 -15.50 -35.95 27.96
C PHE A 260 -15.58 -37.48 27.95
N ARG A 261 -14.44 -38.18 27.79
CA ARG A 261 -14.40 -39.65 27.83
C ARG A 261 -14.90 -40.22 29.16
N MET A 262 -14.54 -39.59 30.29
CA MET A 262 -15.04 -40.00 31.61
C MET A 262 -16.55 -39.76 31.75
N ALA A 263 -17.06 -38.63 31.25
CA ALA A 263 -18.49 -38.35 31.28
C ALA A 263 -19.30 -39.39 30.47
N VAL A 264 -18.81 -39.79 29.29
CA VAL A 264 -19.46 -40.82 28.48
C VAL A 264 -19.47 -42.18 29.20
N LEU A 265 -18.40 -42.55 29.89
CA LEU A 265 -18.35 -43.80 30.67
C LEU A 265 -19.32 -43.78 31.86
N ILE A 266 -19.44 -42.65 32.56
CA ILE A 266 -20.40 -42.48 33.66
C ILE A 266 -21.83 -42.61 33.13
N PHE A 267 -22.13 -41.94 32.01
CA PHE A 267 -23.46 -41.99 31.39
C PHE A 267 -23.83 -43.40 30.92
N ALA A 268 -22.89 -44.10 30.27
CA ALA A 268 -23.08 -45.48 29.86
C ALA A 268 -23.32 -46.41 31.06
N GLY A 269 -22.56 -46.25 32.15
CA GLY A 269 -22.77 -47.01 33.38
C GLY A 269 -24.14 -46.78 34.00
N PHE A 270 -24.63 -45.53 34.01
CA PHE A 270 -25.96 -45.20 34.51
C PHE A 270 -27.08 -45.86 33.70
N LEU A 271 -26.96 -45.86 32.36
CA LEU A 271 -27.89 -46.54 31.47
C LEU A 271 -27.92 -48.05 31.71
N GLN A 272 -26.76 -48.67 31.90
CA GLN A 272 -26.66 -50.10 32.19
C GLN A 272 -27.36 -50.47 33.49
N VAL A 273 -27.10 -49.74 34.58
CA VAL A 273 -27.77 -49.97 35.88
C VAL A 273 -29.28 -49.81 35.76
N ARG A 274 -29.73 -48.74 35.08
CA ARG A 274 -31.16 -48.50 34.86
C ARG A 274 -31.82 -49.64 34.08
N HIS A 275 -31.16 -50.12 33.03
CA HIS A 275 -31.65 -51.24 32.23
C HIS A 275 -31.76 -52.53 33.06
N VAL A 276 -30.77 -52.81 33.92
CA VAL A 276 -30.79 -53.97 34.83
C VAL A 276 -31.90 -53.87 35.87
N VAL A 277 -32.08 -52.71 36.50
CA VAL A 277 -33.16 -52.49 37.48
C VAL A 277 -34.54 -52.63 36.82
N GLN A 278 -34.71 -52.06 35.62
CA GLN A 278 -35.94 -52.19 34.85
C GLN A 278 -36.21 -53.64 34.44
N TYR A 279 -35.17 -54.37 34.03
CA TYR A 279 -35.25 -55.80 33.71
C TYR A 279 -35.66 -56.64 34.93
N MET A 280 -35.05 -56.41 36.09
CA MET A 280 -35.41 -57.09 37.34
C MET A 280 -36.85 -56.78 37.78
N LYS A 281 -37.27 -55.52 37.68
CA LYS A 281 -38.66 -55.11 37.98
C LYS A 281 -39.66 -55.79 37.03
N SER A 282 -39.32 -55.94 35.75
CA SER A 282 -40.21 -56.58 34.76
C SER A 282 -40.38 -58.08 34.99
N ARG A 283 -39.41 -58.76 35.62
CA ARG A 283 -39.46 -60.21 35.86
C ARG A 283 -40.05 -60.62 37.21
N ARG A 284 -40.52 -59.69 38.05
CA ARG A 284 -41.10 -59.98 39.39
C ARG A 284 -40.28 -61.02 40.17
N ILE A 285 -38.98 -60.75 40.35
CA ILE A 285 -38.11 -61.51 41.29
C ILE A 285 -38.11 -60.83 42.68
N TYR A 286 -39.09 -59.95 42.92
CA TYR A 286 -39.47 -59.42 44.21
C TYR A 286 -41.00 -59.40 44.29
#